data_AF-A0A833IPW1-F1
#
_entry.id   AF-A0A833IPW1-F1
#
_cell.length_a   1.000
_cell.length_b   1.000
_cell.length_c   1.000
_cell.angle_alpha   90.00
_cell.angle_beta   90.00
_cell.angle_gamma   90.00
#
_symmetry.space_group_name_H-M   'P 1'
#
loop_
_entity.id
_entity.type
_entity.pdbx_description
1 polymer ?
#
loop_
_entity_poly.entity_id
_entity_poly.type
_entity_poly.pdbx_seq_one_letter_code
_entity_poly.pdbx_strand_id
1 'polypeptide(L)'
;MSRAGVLHPSGGGLSSNGGSRARGVCGVWREDKQVALDELIVACREAADRYRYDAQLLGESAIAELFLRLAEERQGWAERLERRLRELGDMPSVPDPEWEVLQNWKERLRAGLGGSAPEALLAAREEGEKALAQALSQALQQDLAPAAREDLQRMQGLLAQGRQQLADAHASRA
;
A
#
# COMPACT_ATOMS: atom_id res chain seq x y z
N MET A 1 2.42 72.52 -43.90
CA MET A 1 3.16 73.39 -42.96
C MET A 1 2.56 73.23 -41.57
N SER A 2 3.41 73.18 -40.54
CA SER A 2 3.14 73.24 -39.08
C SER A 2 2.59 71.97 -38.38
N ARG A 3 3.44 71.24 -37.64
CA ARG A 3 3.77 71.29 -36.18
C ARG A 3 2.97 70.19 -35.43
N ALA A 4 3.58 69.09 -34.96
CA ALA A 4 4.46 68.92 -33.80
C ALA A 4 3.72 68.91 -32.44
N GLY A 5 3.88 67.80 -31.70
CA GLY A 5 3.59 67.66 -30.27
C GLY A 5 2.53 66.59 -29.95
N VAL A 6 2.59 65.76 -28.90
CA VAL A 6 3.51 65.52 -27.77
C VAL A 6 3.15 64.13 -27.21
N LEU A 7 4.14 63.37 -26.75
CA LEU A 7 3.98 62.15 -25.95
C LEU A 7 3.35 62.47 -24.58
N HIS A 8 2.44 61.63 -24.06
CA HIS A 8 2.56 60.99 -22.74
C HIS A 8 1.34 60.05 -22.46
N PRO A 9 1.55 58.91 -21.78
CA PRO A 9 0.52 57.91 -21.49
C PRO A 9 -0.14 58.16 -20.12
N SER A 10 -1.44 57.91 -19.98
CA SER A 10 -2.11 57.91 -18.68
C SER A 10 -3.36 57.04 -18.67
N GLY A 11 -3.35 56.03 -17.78
CA GLY A 11 -4.53 55.60 -17.04
C GLY A 11 -5.46 54.58 -17.71
N GLY A 12 -5.28 53.30 -17.37
CA GLY A 12 -6.29 52.26 -17.58
C GLY A 12 -5.98 51.08 -16.68
N GLY A 13 -6.54 51.09 -15.47
CA GLY A 13 -6.24 50.16 -14.39
C GLY A 13 -6.41 48.71 -14.79
N LEU A 14 -5.33 47.94 -14.63
CA LEU A 14 -5.36 46.49 -14.69
C LEU A 14 -6.14 45.96 -13.49
N SER A 15 -7.18 45.23 -13.84
CA SER A 15 -8.06 44.44 -13.00
C SER A 15 -7.27 43.64 -11.95
N SER A 16 -7.38 44.03 -10.69
CA SER A 16 -6.94 43.26 -9.53
C SER A 16 -7.90 42.10 -9.30
N ASN A 17 -7.73 41.01 -10.07
CA ASN A 17 -8.35 39.73 -9.74
C ASN A 17 -7.50 39.05 -8.66
N GLY A 18 -7.69 39.48 -7.41
CA GLY A 18 -7.13 38.86 -6.21
C GLY A 18 -7.84 37.54 -5.88
N GLY A 19 -7.81 36.61 -6.83
CA GLY A 19 -8.31 35.26 -6.66
C GLY A 19 -7.20 34.35 -6.15
N SER A 20 -7.31 33.99 -4.87
CA SER A 20 -6.97 32.67 -4.34
C SER A 20 -5.57 32.12 -4.63
N ARG A 21 -4.70 32.15 -3.62
CA ARG A 21 -3.62 31.17 -3.47
C ARG A 21 -3.30 31.00 -1.98
N ALA A 22 -4.23 30.34 -1.29
CA ALA A 22 -3.85 29.51 -0.15
C ALA A 22 -3.00 28.35 -0.70
N ARG A 23 -1.70 28.58 -0.86
CA ARG A 23 -0.69 27.52 -1.00
C ARG A 23 0.23 27.62 0.20
N GLY A 24 -0.28 27.14 1.32
CA GLY A 24 0.49 26.89 2.52
C GLY A 24 0.02 25.58 3.11
N VAL A 25 0.93 24.62 3.20
CA VAL A 25 0.83 23.30 3.82
C VAL A 25 0.10 22.21 3.00
N CYS A 26 0.79 21.50 2.08
CA CYS A 26 0.27 20.24 1.52
C CYS A 26 1.30 19.27 0.90
N GLY A 27 2.59 19.35 1.28
CA GLY A 27 3.61 18.38 0.84
C GLY A 27 3.71 17.17 1.77
N VAL A 28 4.07 17.41 3.03
CA VAL A 28 4.38 16.35 4.00
C VAL A 28 3.23 15.38 4.28
N TRP A 29 1.97 15.87 4.30
CA TRP A 29 0.79 15.03 4.57
C TRP A 29 0.40 14.12 3.40
N ARG A 30 0.83 14.42 2.17
CA ARG A 30 0.63 13.54 1.02
C ARG A 30 1.68 12.44 1.01
N GLU A 31 2.94 12.83 1.26
CA GLU A 31 4.06 11.89 1.36
C GLU A 31 3.80 10.85 2.46
N ASP A 32 3.39 11.26 3.66
CA ASP A 32 3.14 10.31 4.77
C ASP A 32 2.01 9.31 4.45
N LYS A 33 0.96 9.74 3.73
CA LYS A 33 -0.15 8.87 3.30
C LYS A 33 0.27 7.91 2.19
N GLN A 34 1.07 8.39 1.23
CA GLN A 34 1.58 7.58 0.13
C GLN A 34 2.55 6.52 0.66
N VAL A 35 3.49 6.92 1.53
CA VAL A 35 4.43 6.03 2.22
C VAL A 35 3.69 4.94 2.99
N ALA A 36 2.67 5.30 3.80
CA ALA A 36 1.90 4.30 4.56
C ALA A 36 1.13 3.30 3.67
N LEU A 37 0.63 3.75 2.51
CA LEU A 37 -0.05 2.88 1.55
C LEU A 37 0.95 1.99 0.79
N ASP A 38 2.12 2.51 0.43
CA ASP A 38 3.19 1.75 -0.21
C ASP A 38 3.76 0.69 0.73
N GLU A 39 4.00 1.02 1.99
CA GLU A 39 4.39 0.05 3.01
C GLU A 39 3.35 -1.07 3.14
N LEU A 40 2.06 -0.75 3.10
CA LEU A 40 0.99 -1.73 3.14
C LEU A 40 0.93 -2.61 1.87
N ILE A 41 1.16 -2.02 0.69
CA ILE A 41 1.24 -2.74 -0.59
C ILE A 41 2.40 -3.74 -0.55
N VAL A 42 3.57 -3.29 -0.10
CA VAL A 42 4.77 -4.12 0.06
C VAL A 42 4.48 -5.25 1.05
N ALA A 43 3.92 -4.95 2.22
CA ALA A 43 3.60 -5.97 3.22
C ALA A 43 2.59 -7.02 2.69
N CYS A 44 1.59 -6.60 1.90
CA CYS A 44 0.63 -7.51 1.27
C CYS A 44 1.31 -8.45 0.25
N ARG A 45 2.23 -7.93 -0.56
CA ARG A 45 3.02 -8.72 -1.52
C ARG A 45 3.95 -9.69 -0.82
N GLU A 46 4.63 -9.23 0.22
CA GLU A 46 5.50 -10.08 1.03
C GLU A 46 4.72 -11.24 1.63
N ALA A 47 3.54 -10.97 2.20
CA ALA A 47 2.68 -12.01 2.73
C ALA A 47 2.29 -13.03 1.65
N ALA A 48 1.89 -12.56 0.46
CA ALA A 48 1.52 -13.42 -0.65
C ALA A 48 2.68 -14.33 -1.12
N ASP A 49 3.86 -13.78 -1.31
CA ASP A 49 5.04 -14.55 -1.73
C ASP A 49 5.46 -15.56 -0.67
N ARG A 50 5.37 -15.18 0.61
CA ARG A 50 5.63 -16.07 1.76
C ARG A 50 4.65 -17.23 1.82
N TYR A 51 3.36 -16.99 1.65
CA TYR A 51 2.37 -18.05 1.61
C TYR A 51 2.61 -19.02 0.44
N ARG A 52 2.93 -18.50 -0.76
CA ARG A 52 3.26 -19.35 -1.93
C ARG A 52 4.49 -20.20 -1.68
N TYR A 53 5.54 -19.61 -1.09
CA TYR A 53 6.77 -20.33 -0.77
C TYR A 53 6.52 -21.46 0.24
N ASP A 54 5.81 -21.17 1.34
CA ASP A 54 5.51 -22.18 2.35
C ASP A 54 4.57 -23.26 1.80
N ALA A 55 3.61 -22.92 0.95
CA ALA A 55 2.75 -23.89 0.28
C ALA A 55 3.56 -24.87 -0.58
N GLN A 56 4.60 -24.39 -1.28
CA GLN A 56 5.51 -25.25 -2.04
C GLN A 56 6.27 -26.22 -1.14
N LEU A 57 6.70 -25.79 0.05
CA LEU A 57 7.37 -26.67 1.03
C LEU A 57 6.43 -27.73 1.61
N LEU A 58 5.16 -27.38 1.78
CA LEU A 58 4.14 -28.25 2.35
C LEU A 58 3.57 -29.27 1.34
N GLY A 59 3.78 -29.07 0.04
CA GLY A 59 3.28 -29.95 -1.01
C GLY A 59 1.74 -30.01 -1.08
N GLU A 60 1.19 -31.16 -1.45
CA GLU A 60 -0.27 -31.36 -1.55
C GLU A 60 -0.88 -31.61 -0.17
N SER A 61 -1.12 -30.53 0.58
CA SER A 61 -1.79 -30.57 1.89
C SER A 61 -2.88 -29.51 2.00
N ALA A 62 -3.86 -29.74 2.87
CA ALA A 62 -4.92 -28.75 3.13
C ALA A 62 -4.37 -27.39 3.64
N ILE A 63 -3.21 -27.40 4.31
CA ILE A 63 -2.53 -26.16 4.75
C ILE A 63 -1.91 -25.45 3.55
N ALA A 64 -1.31 -26.18 2.62
CA ALA A 64 -0.79 -25.58 1.39
C ALA A 64 -1.92 -24.92 0.57
N GLU A 65 -3.08 -25.57 0.46
CA GLU A 65 -4.26 -24.98 -0.19
C GLU A 65 -4.79 -23.74 0.53
N LEU A 66 -4.80 -23.73 1.87
CA LEU A 66 -5.12 -22.55 2.66
C LEU A 66 -4.13 -21.41 2.38
N PHE A 67 -2.83 -21.72 2.38
CA PHE A 67 -1.77 -20.74 2.12
C PHE A 67 -1.91 -20.16 0.71
N LEU A 68 -2.15 -20.97 -0.31
CA LEU A 68 -2.36 -20.48 -1.68
C LEU A 68 -3.57 -19.53 -1.78
N ARG A 69 -4.70 -19.86 -1.14
CA ARG A 69 -5.86 -18.97 -1.09
C ARG A 69 -5.55 -17.64 -0.41
N LEU A 70 -4.90 -17.68 0.75
CA LEU A 70 -4.49 -16.47 1.46
C LEU A 70 -3.50 -15.64 0.62
N ALA A 71 -2.59 -16.29 -0.12
CA ALA A 71 -1.68 -15.61 -1.02
C ALA A 71 -2.41 -14.83 -2.12
N GLU A 72 -3.40 -15.45 -2.75
CA GLU A 72 -4.22 -14.80 -3.78
C GLU A 72 -5.00 -13.60 -3.21
N GLU A 73 -5.55 -13.74 -2.00
CA GLU A 73 -6.23 -12.63 -1.33
C GLU A 73 -5.28 -11.45 -1.09
N ARG A 74 -4.11 -11.68 -0.47
CA ARG A 74 -3.15 -10.61 -0.17
C ARG A 74 -2.58 -9.96 -1.43
N GLN A 75 -2.35 -10.74 -2.48
CA GLN A 75 -1.97 -10.22 -3.80
C GLN A 75 -3.07 -9.31 -4.37
N GLY A 76 -4.32 -9.76 -4.34
CA GLY A 76 -5.46 -8.96 -4.80
C GLY A 76 -5.67 -7.67 -3.99
N TRP A 77 -5.21 -7.63 -2.73
CA TRP A 77 -5.24 -6.42 -1.91
C TRP A 77 -4.20 -5.41 -2.39
N ALA A 78 -2.95 -5.86 -2.60
CA ALA A 78 -1.88 -5.02 -3.13
C ALA A 78 -2.29 -4.37 -4.46
N GLU A 79 -2.87 -5.13 -5.38
CA GLU A 79 -3.32 -4.62 -6.68
C GLU A 79 -4.44 -3.57 -6.57
N ARG A 80 -5.37 -3.73 -5.62
CA ARG A 80 -6.41 -2.75 -5.35
C ARG A 80 -5.84 -1.47 -4.76
N LEU A 81 -4.93 -1.59 -3.79
CA LEU A 81 -4.27 -0.44 -3.17
C LEU A 81 -3.43 0.35 -4.19
N GLU A 82 -2.69 -0.31 -5.07
CA GLU A 82 -1.95 0.35 -6.15
C GLU A 82 -2.87 1.10 -7.12
N ARG A 83 -4.04 0.54 -7.41
CA ARG A 83 -5.03 1.24 -8.25
C ARG A 83 -5.53 2.51 -7.55
N ARG A 84 -5.83 2.43 -6.25
CA ARG A 84 -6.23 3.58 -5.44
C ARG A 84 -5.14 4.64 -5.34
N LEU A 85 -3.89 4.23 -5.15
CA LEU A 85 -2.76 5.15 -5.08
C LEU A 85 -2.58 5.92 -6.40
N ARG A 86 -2.73 5.22 -7.54
CA ARG A 86 -2.74 5.85 -8.87
C ARG A 86 -3.89 6.83 -9.05
N GLU A 87 -5.10 6.49 -8.58
CA GLU A 87 -6.27 7.38 -8.62
C GLU A 87 -6.09 8.62 -7.73
N LEU A 88 -5.36 8.51 -6.61
CA LEU A 88 -5.04 9.61 -5.70
C LEU A 88 -3.95 10.57 -6.25
N GLY A 89 -3.21 10.16 -7.28
CA GLY A 89 -1.96 10.80 -7.71
C GLY A 89 -1.91 11.39 -9.13
N ASP A 90 -3.03 11.74 -9.74
CA ASP A 90 -3.23 12.32 -11.11
C ASP A 90 -2.00 12.94 -11.85
N MET A 91 -1.03 12.11 -12.26
CA MET A 91 0.08 12.43 -13.19
C MET A 91 0.66 11.10 -13.77
N PRO A 92 1.30 11.11 -14.97
CA PRO A 92 1.52 9.90 -15.75
C PRO A 92 2.53 8.98 -15.08
N SER A 93 2.12 7.71 -14.96
CA SER A 93 2.94 6.60 -14.48
C SER A 93 4.19 6.45 -15.36
N VAL A 94 5.31 6.98 -14.90
CA VAL A 94 6.55 6.24 -15.06
C VAL A 94 6.49 5.16 -13.98
N PRO A 95 6.65 3.86 -14.31
CA PRO A 95 6.80 2.86 -13.26
C PRO A 95 8.01 3.28 -12.42
N ASP A 96 7.77 3.66 -11.16
CA ASP A 96 8.84 4.11 -10.30
C ASP A 96 9.92 3.01 -10.22
N PRO A 97 11.21 3.36 -10.38
CA PRO A 97 12.34 2.43 -10.27
C PRO A 97 12.46 1.77 -8.89
N GLU A 98 11.56 2.08 -7.95
CA GLU A 98 11.36 1.38 -6.68
C GLU A 98 10.91 -0.09 -6.84
N TRP A 99 10.43 -0.48 -8.02
CA TRP A 99 10.25 -1.90 -8.38
C TRP A 99 11.57 -2.70 -8.35
N GLU A 100 12.74 -2.07 -8.56
CA GLU A 100 14.04 -2.75 -8.45
C GLU A 100 14.45 -2.98 -7.00
N VAL A 101 14.07 -2.07 -6.09
CA VAL A 101 14.25 -2.31 -4.65
C VAL A 101 13.44 -3.55 -4.26
N LEU A 102 12.20 -3.69 -4.74
CA LEU A 102 11.37 -4.86 -4.42
C LEU A 102 11.97 -6.22 -4.89
N GLN A 103 12.78 -6.25 -5.94
CA GLN A 103 13.42 -7.49 -6.42
C GLN A 103 14.58 -7.94 -5.52
N ASN A 104 15.35 -7.03 -4.93
CA ASN A 104 16.47 -7.37 -4.04
C ASN A 104 16.02 -7.88 -2.66
N TRP A 105 14.75 -7.70 -2.26
CA TRP A 105 14.26 -8.13 -0.95
C TRP A 105 13.83 -9.60 -0.92
N LYS A 106 13.53 -10.20 -2.07
CA LYS A 106 13.25 -11.64 -2.21
C LYS A 106 14.38 -12.53 -1.67
N GLU A 107 15.63 -12.07 -1.78
CA GLU A 107 16.79 -12.79 -1.26
C GLU A 107 16.86 -12.73 0.28
N ARG A 108 16.51 -11.58 0.89
CA ARG A 108 16.42 -11.44 2.36
C ARG A 108 15.25 -12.24 2.94
N LEU A 109 14.16 -12.39 2.19
CA LEU A 109 12.98 -13.19 2.58
C LEU A 109 13.27 -14.70 2.69
N ARG A 110 14.17 -15.23 1.85
CA ARG A 110 14.59 -16.66 1.89
C ARG A 110 15.48 -16.99 3.10
N ALA A 111 16.26 -16.04 3.59
CA ALA A 111 17.28 -16.30 4.61
C ALA A 111 16.71 -16.58 6.03
N GLY A 112 15.43 -16.27 6.29
CA GLY A 112 14.83 -16.38 7.63
C GLY A 112 14.04 -17.65 7.93
N LEU A 113 13.80 -18.53 6.94
CA LEU A 113 12.88 -19.68 7.06
C LEU A 113 13.64 -21.01 7.10
N GLY A 114 14.45 -21.19 8.14
CA GLY A 114 15.10 -22.46 8.45
C GLY A 114 14.24 -23.33 9.37
N GLY A 115 13.30 -24.09 8.81
CA GLY A 115 12.52 -25.10 9.54
C GLY A 115 11.28 -25.57 8.78
N SER A 116 11.27 -26.82 8.33
CA SER A 116 10.23 -27.41 7.45
C SER A 116 9.07 -28.06 8.20
N ALA A 117 8.87 -27.74 9.48
CA ALA A 117 7.74 -28.28 10.25
C ALA A 117 6.49 -27.43 9.96
N PRO A 118 5.35 -28.04 9.58
CA PRO A 118 4.11 -27.30 9.31
C PRO A 118 3.68 -26.36 10.44
N GLU A 119 3.95 -26.72 11.69
CA GLU A 119 3.64 -25.95 12.88
C GLU A 119 4.51 -24.68 12.96
N ALA A 120 5.78 -24.78 12.59
CA ALA A 120 6.69 -23.63 12.52
C ALA A 120 6.29 -22.67 11.39
N LEU A 121 5.82 -23.20 10.26
CA LEU A 121 5.31 -22.39 9.15
C LEU A 121 4.02 -21.66 9.54
N LEU A 122 3.07 -22.35 10.20
CA LEU A 122 1.84 -21.73 10.71
C LEU A 122 2.15 -20.61 11.71
N ALA A 123 3.01 -20.85 12.70
CA ALA A 123 3.42 -19.83 13.66
C ALA A 123 4.10 -18.63 12.97
N ALA A 124 4.95 -18.87 11.97
CA ALA A 124 5.59 -17.81 11.20
C ALA A 124 4.58 -17.01 10.35
N ARG A 125 3.48 -17.62 9.90
CA ARG A 125 2.39 -16.93 9.18
C ARG A 125 1.51 -16.12 10.11
N GLU A 126 1.18 -16.64 11.29
CA GLU A 126 0.46 -15.87 12.32
C GLU A 126 1.20 -14.59 12.69
N GLU A 127 2.53 -14.66 12.85
CA GLU A 127 3.34 -13.46 13.14
C GLU A 127 3.38 -12.48 11.95
N GLY A 128 3.49 -13.00 10.72
CA GLY A 128 3.39 -12.18 9.51
C GLY A 128 2.04 -11.44 9.40
N GLU A 129 0.94 -12.11 9.74
CA GLU A 129 -0.39 -11.47 9.73
C GLU A 129 -0.57 -10.44 10.84
N LYS A 130 0.13 -10.57 11.98
CA LYS A 130 0.17 -9.51 13.01
C LYS A 130 0.91 -8.27 12.49
N ALA A 131 2.05 -8.46 11.84
CA ALA A 131 2.79 -7.35 11.24
C ALA A 131 1.96 -6.65 10.15
N LEU A 132 1.26 -7.40 9.31
CA LEU A 132 0.34 -6.83 8.32
C LEU A 132 -0.83 -6.07 8.96
N ALA A 133 -1.38 -6.58 10.07
CA ALA A 133 -2.43 -5.89 10.82
C ALA A 133 -1.93 -4.58 11.45
N GLN A 134 -0.67 -4.54 11.89
CA GLN A 134 -0.05 -3.33 12.40
C GLN A 134 0.14 -2.28 11.29
N ALA A 135 0.67 -2.67 10.13
CA ALA A 135 0.80 -1.77 8.98
C ALA A 135 -0.56 -1.21 8.55
N LEU A 136 -1.59 -2.06 8.50
CA LEU A 136 -2.96 -1.65 8.18
C LEU A 136 -3.53 -0.66 9.20
N SER A 137 -3.27 -0.88 10.49
CA SER A 137 -3.67 0.03 11.56
C SER A 137 -2.96 1.39 11.45
N GLN A 138 -1.67 1.40 11.12
CA GLN A 138 -0.91 2.63 10.87
C GLN A 138 -1.44 3.40 9.67
N ALA A 139 -1.80 2.71 8.58
CA ALA A 139 -2.43 3.32 7.42
C ALA A 139 -3.81 3.92 7.77
N LEU A 140 -4.62 3.23 8.58
CA LEU A 140 -5.94 3.72 9.02
C LEU A 140 -5.87 4.96 9.92
N GLN A 141 -4.76 5.18 10.64
CA GLN A 141 -4.52 6.39 11.43
C GLN A 141 -4.25 7.62 10.57
N GLN A 142 -3.94 7.43 9.30
CA GLN A 142 -3.74 8.54 8.38
C GLN A 142 -5.08 9.20 8.00
N ASP A 143 -4.99 10.46 7.60
CA ASP A 143 -6.14 11.24 7.12
C ASP A 143 -6.53 10.81 5.69
N LEU A 144 -7.11 9.63 5.57
CA LEU A 144 -7.50 9.03 4.29
C LEU A 144 -8.86 9.54 3.80
N ALA A 145 -9.02 9.56 2.47
CA ALA A 145 -10.33 9.77 1.86
C ALA A 145 -11.32 8.68 2.33
N PRO A 146 -12.62 8.99 2.51
CA PRO A 146 -13.61 8.04 3.02
C PRO A 146 -13.61 6.68 2.29
N ALA A 147 -13.55 6.71 0.96
CA ALA A 147 -13.51 5.48 0.14
C ALA A 147 -12.25 4.62 0.41
N ALA A 148 -11.09 5.24 0.59
CA ALA A 148 -9.85 4.52 0.93
C ALA A 148 -9.92 3.94 2.34
N ARG A 149 -10.47 4.69 3.31
CA ARG A 149 -10.68 4.22 4.68
C ARG A 149 -11.63 3.02 4.72
N GLU A 150 -12.72 3.05 3.96
CA GLU A 150 -13.66 1.92 3.83
C GLU A 150 -12.99 0.67 3.28
N ASP A 151 -12.16 0.82 2.23
CA ASP A 151 -11.41 -0.29 1.65
C ASP A 151 -10.42 -0.90 2.66
N LEU A 152 -9.70 -0.06 3.43
CA LEU A 152 -8.79 -0.53 4.49
C LEU A 152 -9.53 -1.21 5.65
N GLN A 153 -10.70 -0.71 6.05
CA GLN A 153 -11.54 -1.35 7.07
C GLN A 153 -12.05 -2.71 6.61
N ARG A 154 -12.44 -2.84 5.33
CA ARG A 154 -12.80 -4.13 4.75
C ARG A 154 -11.62 -5.10 4.78
N MET A 155 -10.42 -4.64 4.42
CA MET A 155 -9.19 -5.45 4.53
C MET A 155 -8.91 -5.88 5.96
N GLN A 156 -9.19 -5.03 6.96
CA GLN A 156 -9.01 -5.37 8.37
C GLN A 156 -9.91 -6.52 8.80
N GLY A 157 -11.17 -6.51 8.37
CA GLY A 157 -12.10 -7.62 8.62
C GLY A 157 -11.66 -8.92 7.97
N LEU A 158 -11.24 -8.87 6.70
CA LEU A 158 -10.74 -10.05 5.98
C LEU A 158 -9.43 -10.59 6.57
N LEU A 159 -8.57 -9.70 7.07
CA LEU A 159 -7.32 -10.06 7.74
C LEU A 159 -7.59 -10.78 9.06
N ALA A 160 -8.55 -10.28 9.84
CA ALA A 160 -9.00 -10.95 11.07
C ALA A 160 -9.56 -12.35 10.76
N GLN A 161 -10.34 -12.48 9.69
CA GLN A 161 -10.85 -13.77 9.23
C GLN A 161 -9.72 -14.74 8.82
N GLY A 162 -8.75 -14.27 8.05
CA GLY A 162 -7.59 -15.09 7.66
C GLY A 162 -6.77 -15.55 8.86
N ARG A 163 -6.57 -14.68 9.85
CA ARG A 163 -5.90 -15.04 11.11
C ARG A 163 -6.66 -16.10 11.90
N GLN A 164 -7.99 -16.03 11.92
CA GLN A 164 -8.81 -17.08 12.55
C GLN A 164 -8.64 -18.42 11.83
N GLN A 165 -8.63 -18.43 10.49
CA GLN A 165 -8.41 -19.64 9.71
C GLN A 165 -7.05 -20.29 10.00
N LEU A 166 -5.99 -19.48 10.17
CA LEU A 166 -4.67 -19.98 10.58
C LEU A 166 -4.70 -20.57 11.99
N ALA A 167 -5.33 -19.87 12.95
CA ALA A 167 -5.44 -20.33 14.33
C ALA A 167 -6.23 -21.65 14.42
N ASP A 168 -7.32 -21.78 13.67
CA ASP A 168 -8.10 -23.02 13.60
C ASP A 168 -7.28 -24.17 12.99
N ALA A 169 -6.52 -23.89 11.92
CA ALA A 169 -5.62 -24.86 11.31
C ALA A 169 -4.51 -25.31 12.27
N HIS A 170 -3.96 -24.40 13.07
CA HIS A 170 -2.96 -24.69 14.09
C HIS A 170 -3.55 -25.52 15.23
N ALA A 171 -4.72 -25.14 15.75
CA ALA A 171 -5.40 -25.84 16.84
C ALA A 171 -5.83 -27.27 16.43
N SER A 172 -6.19 -27.50 15.17
CA SER A 172 -6.54 -28.84 14.67
C SER A 172 -5.37 -29.84 14.65
N ARG A 173 -4.15 -29.37 14.91
CA ARG A 173 -2.91 -30.16 14.88
C ARG A 173 -2.20 -30.30 16.23
N ALA A 174 -2.60 -29.53 17.23
CA ALA A 174 -2.11 -29.62 18.60
C ALA A 174 -2.81 -30.76 19.37
#